data_AF-A0A4D4J3C3-F1
#
_entry.id   AF-A0A4D4J3C3-F1
#
_cell.length_a   1.000
_cell.length_b   1.000
_cell.length_c   1.000
_cell.angle_alpha   90.00
_cell.angle_beta   90.00
_cell.angle_gamma   90.00
#
_symmetry.space_group_name_H-M   'P 1'
#
loop_
_entity.id
_entity.type
_entity.pdbx_description
1 polymer ?
#
loop_
_entity_poly.entity_id
_entity_poly.type
_entity_poly.pdbx_seq_one_letter_code
_entity_poly.pdbx_strand_id
1 'polypeptide(L)'
;MTTPSPQDPVGVLRRAVDDLLHVLSVADHGRQGREEVNDALVGFTRRAQPIQQPLAELAAAEGGALAGALAHLRRAFGHLAVDDLEAGRSEVAAARGLLAPLRRPAAPDTGLTRYP
;
A
#
# COMPACT_ATOMS: atom_id res chain seq x y z
N MET A 1 14.81 24.29 -9.31
CA MET A 1 14.09 23.57 -8.24
C MET A 1 13.00 22.76 -8.91
N THR A 2 13.26 21.47 -9.18
CA THR A 2 12.28 20.55 -9.75
C THR A 2 11.31 20.18 -8.63
N THR A 3 10.08 20.69 -8.70
CA THR A 3 8.98 20.23 -7.87
C THR A 3 8.88 18.71 -8.04
N PRO A 4 9.03 17.90 -6.97
CA PRO A 4 8.81 16.47 -7.09
C PRO A 4 7.38 16.28 -7.58
N SER A 5 7.19 15.58 -8.72
CA SER A 5 5.86 15.18 -9.14
C SER A 5 5.18 14.50 -7.96
N PRO A 6 3.94 14.88 -7.60
CA PRO A 6 3.25 14.26 -6.47
C PRO A 6 3.14 12.78 -6.78
N GLN A 7 3.92 11.96 -6.09
CA GLN A 7 3.84 10.52 -6.24
C GLN A 7 2.42 10.13 -5.86
N ASP A 8 1.71 9.47 -6.78
CA ASP A 8 0.38 8.92 -6.56
C ASP A 8 0.43 7.97 -5.35
N PRO A 9 -0.01 8.40 -4.16
CA PRO A 9 0.26 7.67 -2.91
C PRO A 9 -0.50 6.35 -2.88
N VAL A 10 -1.71 6.32 -3.45
CA VAL A 10 -2.51 5.10 -3.60
C VAL A 10 -1.83 4.15 -4.59
N GLY A 11 -1.27 4.66 -5.68
CA GLY A 11 -0.49 3.87 -6.64
C GLY A 11 0.77 3.24 -6.04
N VAL A 12 1.51 3.98 -5.22
CA VAL A 12 2.69 3.48 -4.51
C VAL A 12 2.29 2.42 -3.47
N LEU A 13 1.23 2.69 -2.69
CA LEU A 13 0.68 1.73 -1.73
C LEU A 13 0.26 0.42 -2.42
N ARG A 14 -0.45 0.52 -3.56
CA ARG A 14 -0.90 -0.64 -4.33
C ARG A 14 0.28 -1.52 -4.78
N ARG A 15 1.32 -0.92 -5.36
CA ARG A 15 2.54 -1.66 -5.74
C ARG A 15 3.22 -2.32 -4.55
N ALA A 16 3.31 -1.62 -3.42
CA ALA A 16 3.90 -2.19 -2.21
C ALA A 16 3.08 -3.38 -1.68
N VAL A 17 1.75 -3.31 -1.75
CA VAL A 17 0.84 -4.41 -1.39
C VAL A 17 0.96 -5.59 -2.36
N ASP A 18 1.01 -5.34 -3.68
CA ASP A 18 1.19 -6.38 -4.68
C ASP A 18 2.51 -7.13 -4.49
N ASP A 19 3.62 -6.41 -4.26
CA ASP A 19 4.94 -7.00 -4.02
C ASP A 19 4.96 -7.84 -2.73
N LEU A 20 4.38 -7.32 -1.64
CA LEU A 20 4.29 -8.05 -0.37
C LEU A 20 3.44 -9.32 -0.53
N LEU A 21 2.31 -9.24 -1.23
CA LEU A 21 1.45 -10.38 -1.46
C LEU A 21 2.14 -11.45 -2.31
N HIS A 22 2.96 -11.05 -3.27
CA HIS A 22 3.76 -11.99 -4.06
C HIS A 22 4.71 -12.78 -3.17
N VAL A 23 5.48 -12.10 -2.31
CA VAL A 23 6.40 -12.76 -1.36
C VAL A 23 5.64 -13.70 -0.42
N LEU A 24 4.52 -13.25 0.18
CA LEU A 24 3.69 -14.09 1.05
C LEU A 24 3.06 -15.29 0.34
N SER A 25 2.95 -15.27 -0.99
CA SER A 25 2.40 -16.38 -1.77
C SER A 25 3.43 -17.46 -2.09
N VAL A 26 4.72 -17.11 -2.09
CA VAL A 26 5.83 -18.01 -2.41
C VAL A 26 6.67 -18.40 -1.19
N ALA A 27 6.57 -17.64 -0.10
CA ALA A 27 7.29 -17.90 1.14
C ALA A 27 6.82 -19.22 1.79
N ASP A 28 7.80 -20.05 2.17
CA ASP A 28 7.57 -21.26 2.97
C ASP A 28 7.67 -20.96 4.49
N HIS A 29 7.20 -21.87 5.34
CA HIS A 29 7.25 -21.71 6.81
C HIS A 29 8.66 -21.89 7.41
N GLY A 30 9.64 -22.31 6.61
CA GLY A 30 11.04 -22.42 6.99
C GLY A 30 11.72 -21.08 7.30
N ARG A 31 12.93 -21.15 7.88
CA ARG A 31 13.73 -19.98 8.28
C ARG A 31 13.95 -18.98 7.14
N GLN A 32 14.25 -19.51 5.95
CA GLN A 32 14.49 -18.70 4.76
C GLN A 32 13.24 -17.91 4.34
N GLY A 33 12.05 -18.53 4.36
CA GLY A 33 10.81 -17.84 4.04
C GLY A 33 10.49 -16.71 5.02
N ARG A 34 10.85 -16.87 6.31
CA ARG A 34 10.70 -15.80 7.31
C ARG A 34 11.62 -14.61 7.06
N GLU A 35 12.86 -14.86 6.65
CA GLU A 35 13.81 -13.81 6.30
C GLU A 35 13.31 -13.04 5.07
N GLU A 36 12.82 -13.74 4.04
CA GLU A 36 12.23 -13.13 2.84
C GLU A 36 10.99 -12.27 3.16
N VAL A 37 10.11 -12.76 4.04
CA VAL A 37 8.95 -11.99 4.51
C VAL A 37 9.40 -10.75 5.29
N ASN A 38 10.40 -10.87 6.17
CA ASN A 38 10.93 -9.73 6.91
C ASN A 38 11.49 -8.66 5.97
N ASP A 39 12.30 -9.06 4.99
CA ASP A 39 12.86 -8.16 3.98
C ASP A 39 11.76 -7.47 3.17
N ALA A 40 10.70 -8.19 2.82
CA ALA A 40 9.54 -7.63 2.15
C ALA A 40 8.79 -6.60 3.02
N LEU A 41 8.65 -6.83 4.32
CA LEU A 41 8.03 -5.88 5.25
C LEU A 41 8.89 -4.63 5.44
N VAL A 42 10.22 -4.77 5.52
CA VAL A 42 11.15 -3.65 5.55
C VAL A 42 11.05 -2.84 4.25
N GLY A 43 11.04 -3.53 3.10
CA GLY A 43 10.87 -2.92 1.79
C GLY A 43 9.55 -2.17 1.64
N PHE A 44 8.44 -2.76 2.10
CA PHE A 44 7.14 -2.12 2.16
C PHE A 44 7.20 -0.82 2.98
N THR A 45 7.75 -0.90 4.20
CA THR A 45 7.80 0.24 5.14
C THR A 45 8.59 1.41 4.56
N ARG A 46 9.75 1.14 3.93
CA ARG A 46 10.57 2.17 3.27
C ARG A 46 9.83 2.87 2.13
N ARG A 47 9.04 2.13 1.34
CA ARG A 47 8.25 2.69 0.23
C ARG A 47 7.02 3.45 0.73
N ALA A 48 6.40 2.99 1.81
CA ALA A 48 5.22 3.61 2.39
C ALA A 48 5.56 4.88 3.17
N GLN A 49 6.75 4.98 3.79
CA GLN A 49 7.17 6.13 4.59
C GLN A 49 6.93 7.51 3.94
N PRO A 50 7.38 7.80 2.70
CA PRO A 50 7.19 9.11 2.08
C PRO A 50 5.73 9.45 1.77
N ILE A 51 4.85 8.45 1.70
CA ILE A 51 3.43 8.62 1.36
C ILE A 51 2.51 8.51 2.57
N GLN A 52 3.03 8.32 3.80
CA GLN A 52 2.20 8.14 5.00
C GLN A 52 1.28 9.33 5.25
N GLN A 53 1.81 10.55 5.18
CA GLN A 53 1.04 11.76 5.42
C GLN A 53 0.01 12.02 4.31
N PRO A 54 0.35 11.97 3.01
CA PRO A 54 -0.64 12.03 1.93
C PRO A 54 -1.73 10.94 2.01
N LEU A 55 -1.36 9.71 2.41
CA LEU A 55 -2.34 8.63 2.59
C LEU A 55 -3.29 8.90 3.75
N ALA A 56 -2.80 9.46 4.86
CA ALA A 56 -3.64 9.83 6.01
C ALA A 56 -4.63 10.94 5.63
N GLU A 57 -4.18 11.95 4.90
CA GLU A 57 -5.02 13.04 4.40
C GLU A 57 -6.09 12.51 3.43
N LEU A 58 -5.72 11.64 2.49
CA LEU A 58 -6.67 11.01 1.57
C LEU A 58 -7.65 10.08 2.29
N ALA A 59 -7.20 9.32 3.29
CA ALA A 59 -8.07 8.43 4.05
C ALA A 59 -9.10 9.23 4.87
N ALA A 60 -8.70 10.41 5.37
CA ALA A 60 -9.61 11.34 6.03
C ALA A 60 -10.59 12.03 5.06
N ALA A 61 -10.16 12.30 3.82
CA ALA A 61 -10.95 13.01 2.82
C ALA A 61 -11.92 12.11 2.02
N GLU A 62 -11.46 10.96 1.52
CA GLU A 62 -12.25 10.08 0.66
C GLU A 62 -13.03 9.00 1.42
N GLY A 63 -12.57 8.64 2.63
CA GLY A 63 -13.27 7.73 3.53
C GLY A 63 -13.44 6.28 3.05
N GLY A 64 -13.76 5.40 4.00
CA GLY A 64 -14.22 4.02 3.78
C GLY A 64 -13.16 3.03 3.28
N ALA A 65 -12.93 2.98 1.97
CA ALA A 65 -12.15 1.92 1.33
C ALA A 65 -10.65 2.04 1.60
N LEU A 66 -10.09 3.25 1.54
CA LEU A 66 -8.67 3.47 1.86
C LEU A 66 -8.39 3.24 3.35
N ALA A 67 -9.25 3.75 4.24
CA ALA A 67 -9.15 3.50 5.67
C ALA A 67 -9.30 2.01 6.01
N GLY A 68 -10.22 1.31 5.34
CA GLY A 68 -10.38 -0.14 5.45
C GLY A 68 -9.14 -0.90 4.98
N ALA A 69 -8.56 -0.51 3.83
CA ALA A 69 -7.31 -1.10 3.34
C ALA A 69 -6.17 -0.92 4.33
N LEU A 70 -5.99 0.27 4.91
CA LEU A 70 -4.99 0.53 5.95
C LEU A 70 -5.24 -0.29 7.22
N ALA A 71 -6.51 -0.50 7.62
CA ALA A 71 -6.86 -1.33 8.76
C ALA A 71 -6.54 -2.81 8.54
N HIS A 72 -6.81 -3.33 7.34
CA HIS A 72 -6.42 -4.69 6.93
C HIS A 72 -4.90 -4.85 6.90
N LEU A 73 -4.17 -3.87 6.34
CA LEU A 73 -2.71 -3.88 6.39
C LEU A 73 -2.20 -3.93 7.83
N ARG A 74 -2.69 -3.05 8.71
CA ARG A 74 -2.30 -3.07 10.13
C ARG A 74 -2.54 -4.44 10.78
N ARG A 75 -3.65 -5.12 10.47
CA ARG A 75 -3.91 -6.49 10.95
C ARG A 75 -2.93 -7.50 10.36
N ALA A 76 -2.65 -7.43 9.06
CA ALA A 76 -1.66 -8.27 8.41
C ALA A 76 -0.28 -8.18 9.10
N PHE A 77 0.21 -6.96 9.36
CA PHE A 77 1.47 -6.76 10.09
C PHE A 77 1.44 -7.38 11.50
N GLY A 78 0.28 -7.36 12.17
CA GLY A 78 0.09 -8.03 13.46
C GLY A 78 0.21 -9.55 13.38
N HIS A 79 -0.41 -10.18 12.37
CA HIS A 79 -0.29 -11.62 12.12
C HIS A 79 1.14 -12.02 11.75
N LEU A 80 1.78 -11.25 10.87
CA LEU A 80 3.15 -11.53 10.44
C LEU A 80 4.18 -11.34 11.56
N ALA A 81 3.91 -10.48 12.55
CA ALA A 81 4.75 -10.33 13.73
C ALA A 81 4.74 -11.57 14.64
N VAL A 82 3.72 -12.45 14.53
CA VAL A 82 3.61 -13.72 15.27
C VAL A 82 3.78 -14.94 14.37
N ASP A 83 4.45 -14.78 13.23
CA ASP A 83 4.71 -15.82 12.22
C ASP A 83 3.44 -16.45 11.60
N ASP A 84 2.28 -15.79 11.68
CA ASP A 84 1.03 -16.25 11.07
C ASP A 84 0.94 -15.78 9.60
N LEU A 85 1.64 -16.50 8.72
CA LEU A 85 1.74 -16.18 7.30
C LEU A 85 0.39 -16.29 6.57
N GLU A 86 -0.45 -17.25 6.95
CA GLU A 86 -1.74 -17.47 6.31
C GLU A 86 -2.71 -16.32 6.60
N ALA A 87 -2.87 -15.96 7.87
CA ALA A 87 -3.71 -14.83 8.25
C ALA A 87 -3.14 -13.51 7.73
N GLY A 88 -1.81 -13.35 7.78
CA GLY A 88 -1.12 -12.21 7.19
C GLY A 88 -1.45 -12.05 5.70
N ARG A 89 -1.32 -13.12 4.91
CA ARG A 89 -1.66 -13.13 3.48
C ARG A 89 -3.12 -12.80 3.22
N SER A 90 -4.04 -13.37 4.01
CA SER A 90 -5.48 -13.13 3.88
C SER A 90 -5.82 -11.64 4.06
N GLU A 91 -5.25 -11.02 5.10
CA GLU A 91 -5.45 -9.59 5.40
C GLU A 91 -4.81 -8.68 4.32
N VAL A 92 -3.62 -9.03 3.79
CA VAL A 92 -3.01 -8.31 2.65
C VAL A 92 -3.89 -8.42 1.38
N ALA A 93 -4.46 -9.59 1.11
CA ALA A 93 -5.35 -9.79 -0.03
C ALA A 93 -6.65 -8.97 0.11
N ALA A 94 -7.21 -8.87 1.32
CA ALA A 94 -8.36 -8.03 1.61
C ALA A 94 -8.04 -6.54 1.38
N ALA A 95 -6.89 -6.07 1.86
CA ALA A 95 -6.42 -4.71 1.60
C ALA A 95 -6.29 -4.43 0.10
N ARG A 96 -5.71 -5.36 -0.67
CA ARG A 96 -5.60 -5.24 -2.13
C ARG A 96 -6.96 -5.10 -2.81
N GLY A 97 -7.94 -5.90 -2.39
CA GLY A 97 -9.31 -5.83 -2.91
C GLY A 97 -9.96 -4.46 -2.72
N LEU A 98 -9.70 -3.82 -1.57
CA LEU A 98 -10.16 -2.46 -1.27
C LEU A 98 -9.38 -1.37 -2.01
N LEU A 99 -8.11 -1.60 -2.32
CA LEU A 99 -7.28 -0.65 -3.08
C LEU A 99 -7.55 -0.71 -4.59
N ALA A 100 -8.04 -1.83 -5.12
CA ALA A 100 -8.31 -2.02 -6.55
C ALA A 100 -9.28 -0.99 -7.17
N PRO A 101 -10.43 -0.65 -6.55
CA PRO A 101 -11.37 0.32 -7.11
C PRO A 101 -10.94 1.79 -6.96
N LEU A 102 -9.97 2.10 -6.08
CA LEU A 102 -9.52 3.47 -5.87
C LEU A 102 -8.83 3.99 -7.15
N ARG A 103 -9.45 4.95 -7.84
CA ARG A 103 -8.82 5.57 -9.01
C ARG A 103 -7.72 6.52 -8.55
N ARG A 104 -6.65 6.62 -9.35
CA ARG A 104 -5.61 7.64 -9.23
C ARG A 104 -6.31 9.01 -9.13
N PRO A 105 -5.99 9.87 -8.15
CA PRO A 105 -6.50 11.23 -8.15
C PRO A 105 -6.13 11.85 -9.50
N ALA A 106 -7.14 12.29 -10.26
CA ALA A 106 -6.91 12.96 -11.53
C ALA A 106 -5.95 14.13 -11.26
N ALA A 107 -4.84 14.17 -11.99
CA ALA A 107 -4.01 15.37 -12.01
C ALA A 107 -4.94 16.56 -12.28
N PRO A 108 -4.77 17.70 -11.59
CA PRO A 108 -5.60 18.87 -11.87
C PRO A 108 -5.50 19.15 -13.36
N ASP A 109 -6.63 19.01 -14.05
CA ASP A 109 -6.81 19.39 -15.45
C ASP A 109 -6.30 20.82 -15.52
N THR A 110 -5.07 20.98 -16.01
CA THR A 110 -4.42 22.28 -16.06
C THR A 110 -5.15 22.96 -17.19
N GLY A 111 -6.23 23.64 -16.83
CA GLY A 111 -7.11 24.36 -17.73
C GLY A 111 -6.24 25.19 -18.65
N LEU A 112 -6.05 24.68 -19.87
CA LEU A 112 -5.57 25.46 -20.99
C LEU A 112 -6.74 26.35 -21.41
N THR A 113 -7.06 27.30 -20.54
CA THR A 113 -7.77 28.52 -20.89
C THR A 113 -6.81 29.33 -21.75
N ARG A 114 -6.74 28.99 -23.04
CA ARG A 114 -6.34 29.96 -24.06
C ARG A 114 -7.59 30.42 -24.79
N TYR A 115 -8.13 31.52 -24.27
CA TYR A 115 -8.81 32.57 -25.05
C TYR A 115 -7.85 33.78 -25.06
N PRO A 116 -7.89 34.69 -26.04
CA PRO A 116 -8.64 34.69 -27.31
C PRO A 116 -7.77 34.40 -28.55
#